data_AF-A0A960HNQ4-F1
#
_entry.id   AF-A0A960HNQ4-F1
#
_cell.length_a   1.000
_cell.length_b   1.000
_cell.length_c   1.000
_cell.angle_alpha   90.00
_cell.angle_beta   90.00
_cell.angle_gamma   90.00
#
_symmetry.space_group_name_H-M   'P 1'
#
loop_
_entity.id
_entity.type
_entity.pdbx_description
1 polymer ?
#
loop_
_entity_poly.entity_id
_entity_poly.type
_entity_poly.pdbx_seq_one_letter_code
_entity_poly.pdbx_strand_id
1 'polypeptide(L)'
;IVFTFSQTVYNINFVITDIDNFSQNGAGWSDRITINSPATYTYATTSTQWTGTSNIIGNGTSSGTTTTTGPFRNSNGNNNYQDNSPAGNIEITMPGPLTSFSFTFSCANIQNGGNQRVNFSNISFCG
;
A
#
# COMPACT_ATOMS: atom_id res chain seq x y z
N ILE A 1 0.61 5.51 10.44
CA ILE A 1 -0.69 4.83 10.67
C ILE A 1 -0.42 3.62 11.55
N VAL A 2 -1.14 3.44 12.64
CA VAL A 2 -0.95 2.31 13.59
C VAL A 2 -2.30 1.67 13.85
N PHE A 3 -2.35 0.34 13.73
CA PHE A 3 -3.48 -0.48 14.09
C PHE A 3 -3.10 -1.32 15.30
N THR A 4 -3.99 -1.40 16.29
CA THR A 4 -3.78 -2.14 17.54
C THR A 4 -4.95 -3.07 17.80
N PHE A 5 -4.66 -4.25 18.35
CA PHE A 5 -5.64 -5.24 18.75
C PHE A 5 -5.65 -5.39 20.27
N SER A 6 -6.83 -5.59 20.85
CA SER A 6 -7.00 -5.87 22.27
C SER A 6 -6.55 -7.29 22.67
N GLN A 7 -6.32 -8.16 21.69
CA GLN A 7 -5.82 -9.52 21.85
C GLN A 7 -4.77 -9.82 20.76
N THR A 8 -4.00 -10.88 20.96
CA THR A 8 -3.10 -11.37 19.90
C THR A 8 -3.92 -11.88 18.72
N VAL A 9 -3.51 -11.52 17.51
CA VAL A 9 -4.12 -11.99 16.26
C VAL A 9 -3.08 -12.64 15.34
N TYR A 10 -3.56 -13.45 14.42
CA TYR A 10 -2.79 -14.18 13.43
C TYR A 10 -3.39 -13.99 12.03
N ASN A 11 -2.57 -14.21 11.01
CA ASN A 11 -2.99 -14.20 9.60
C ASN A 11 -3.80 -12.95 9.23
N ILE A 12 -3.30 -11.77 9.58
CA ILE A 12 -3.93 -10.52 9.14
C ILE A 12 -3.83 -10.46 7.62
N ASN A 13 -4.96 -10.26 6.95
CA ASN A 13 -5.01 -10.02 5.51
C ASN A 13 -5.87 -8.78 5.21
N PHE A 14 -5.37 -7.89 4.37
CA PHE A 14 -6.07 -6.70 3.89
C PHE A 14 -5.51 -6.25 2.55
N VAL A 15 -6.29 -5.43 1.84
CA VAL A 15 -5.86 -4.79 0.59
C VAL A 15 -5.61 -3.31 0.84
N ILE A 16 -4.48 -2.81 0.37
CA ILE A 16 -4.22 -1.38 0.21
C ILE A 16 -4.64 -1.03 -1.21
N THR A 17 -5.58 -0.09 -1.36
CA THR A 17 -6.06 0.35 -2.66
C THR A 17 -5.75 1.82 -2.91
N ASP A 18 -5.86 2.20 -4.19
CA ASP A 18 -5.75 3.59 -4.62
C ASP A 18 -4.35 4.20 -4.37
N ILE A 19 -3.30 3.43 -4.65
CA ILE A 19 -1.93 3.96 -4.68
C ILE A 19 -1.70 4.58 -6.04
N ASP A 20 -1.63 5.91 -6.08
CA ASP A 20 -1.45 6.67 -7.31
C ASP A 20 0.00 7.09 -7.56
N ASN A 21 0.28 7.41 -8.82
CA ASN A 21 1.54 8.01 -9.24
C ASN A 21 1.33 8.91 -10.44
N PHE A 22 1.71 10.18 -10.32
CA PHE A 22 1.70 11.13 -11.41
C PHE A 22 3.14 11.45 -11.84
N SER A 23 3.39 11.47 -13.15
CA SER A 23 4.65 11.94 -13.70
C SER A 23 4.38 12.61 -15.05
N GLN A 24 4.60 13.92 -15.13
CA GLN A 24 4.46 14.68 -16.36
C GLN A 24 5.49 15.82 -16.40
N ASN A 25 6.20 15.95 -17.53
CA ASN A 25 7.10 17.09 -17.81
C ASN A 25 8.12 17.39 -16.71
N GLY A 26 8.69 16.38 -16.05
CA GLY A 26 9.70 16.54 -15.00
C GLY A 26 9.15 16.91 -13.62
N ALA A 27 7.84 17.09 -13.48
CA ALA A 27 7.13 17.18 -12.21
C ALA A 27 6.37 15.87 -11.96
N GLY A 28 6.41 15.38 -10.73
CA GLY A 28 5.74 14.13 -10.41
C GLY A 28 5.56 13.94 -8.92
N TRP A 29 4.60 13.10 -8.59
CA TRP A 29 4.32 12.68 -7.23
C TRP A 29 3.88 11.22 -7.23
N SER A 30 4.04 10.56 -6.09
CA SER A 30 3.67 9.16 -5.93
C SER A 30 3.24 8.95 -4.51
N ASP A 31 2.15 8.23 -4.34
CA ASP A 31 1.82 7.63 -3.06
C ASP A 31 2.86 6.55 -2.76
N ARG A 32 3.27 6.51 -1.50
CA ARG A 32 4.29 5.60 -1.00
C ARG A 32 3.84 5.02 0.32
N ILE A 33 3.84 3.69 0.38
CA ILE A 33 3.52 2.95 1.60
C ILE A 33 4.75 2.14 2.03
N THR A 34 5.16 2.34 3.27
CA THR A 34 6.19 1.52 3.94
C THR A 34 5.54 0.76 5.07
N ILE A 35 5.80 -0.55 5.17
CA ILE A 35 5.42 -1.35 6.33
C ILE A 35 6.53 -1.20 7.36
N ASN A 36 6.21 -0.57 8.48
CA ASN A 36 7.19 -0.34 9.56
C ASN A 36 7.25 -1.55 10.49
N SER A 37 6.09 -2.19 10.73
CA SER A 37 5.98 -3.40 11.53
C SER A 37 4.74 -4.22 11.12
N PRO A 38 4.81 -5.56 11.18
CA PRO A 38 5.97 -6.38 11.50
C PRO A 38 7.02 -6.40 10.37
N ALA A 39 8.23 -6.86 10.67
CA ALA A 39 9.29 -7.04 9.65
C ALA A 39 8.99 -8.19 8.67
N THR A 40 8.18 -9.16 9.09
CA THR A 40 7.79 -10.32 8.28
C THR A 40 6.35 -10.16 7.80
N TYR A 41 6.19 -10.07 6.48
CA TYR A 41 4.91 -10.08 5.78
C TYR A 41 5.13 -10.63 4.38
N THR A 42 4.06 -11.02 3.72
CA THR A 42 4.03 -11.31 2.28
C THR A 42 3.10 -10.34 1.59
N TYR A 43 3.24 -10.23 0.27
CA TYR A 43 2.37 -9.37 -0.52
C TYR A 43 2.11 -9.97 -1.91
N ALA A 44 0.98 -9.59 -2.49
CA ALA A 44 0.62 -9.93 -3.86
C ALA A 44 0.11 -8.68 -4.59
N THR A 45 0.64 -8.43 -5.80
CA THR A 45 0.20 -7.30 -6.63
C THR A 45 -1.07 -7.64 -7.39
N THR A 46 -1.29 -8.91 -7.76
CA THR A 46 -2.60 -9.39 -8.22
C THR A 46 -3.43 -9.77 -6.99
N SER A 47 -4.10 -8.79 -6.39
CA SER A 47 -5.00 -9.05 -5.25
C SER A 47 -6.04 -10.11 -5.66
N THR A 48 -6.28 -11.11 -4.81
CA THR A 48 -7.29 -12.16 -5.06
C THR A 48 -8.71 -11.60 -5.22
N GLN A 49 -8.95 -10.38 -4.72
CA GLN A 49 -10.21 -9.65 -4.86
C GLN A 49 -10.39 -9.00 -6.24
N TRP A 50 -9.32 -8.87 -7.05
CA TRP A 50 -9.34 -8.14 -8.31
C TRP A 50 -8.64 -8.91 -9.44
N THR A 51 -9.37 -9.18 -10.52
CA THR A 51 -8.89 -9.94 -11.69
C THR A 51 -8.02 -9.12 -12.67
N GLY A 52 -7.50 -7.97 -12.25
CA GLY A 52 -6.72 -7.04 -13.09
C GLY A 52 -5.22 -7.01 -12.79
N THR A 53 -4.43 -6.46 -13.71
CA THR A 53 -2.99 -6.24 -13.52
C THR A 53 -2.75 -5.02 -12.64
N SER A 54 -2.18 -5.22 -11.44
CA SER A 54 -1.65 -4.13 -10.63
C SER A 54 -0.23 -3.77 -11.05
N ASN A 55 0.06 -2.47 -11.00
CA ASN A 55 1.36 -1.90 -11.37
C ASN A 55 2.13 -1.44 -10.12
N ILE A 56 1.84 -2.04 -8.96
CA ILE A 56 2.59 -1.76 -7.74
C ILE A 56 3.97 -2.43 -7.81
N ILE A 57 4.98 -1.63 -7.50
CA ILE A 57 6.37 -2.03 -7.37
C ILE A 57 6.84 -1.75 -5.94
N GLY A 58 8.05 -2.20 -5.62
CA GLY A 58 8.64 -2.13 -4.30
C GLY A 58 8.33 -3.37 -3.46
N ASN A 59 8.83 -3.35 -2.22
CA ASN A 59 8.63 -4.42 -1.27
C ASN A 59 8.18 -3.92 0.11
N GLY A 60 8.00 -2.61 0.29
CA GLY A 60 7.50 -2.00 1.53
C GLY A 60 8.54 -1.74 2.62
N THR A 61 9.84 -1.92 2.35
CA THR A 61 10.86 -2.05 3.43
C THR A 61 11.57 -0.75 3.85
N SER A 62 11.50 0.34 3.08
CA SER A 62 12.07 1.67 3.41
C SER A 62 11.74 2.67 2.29
N SER A 63 12.18 3.93 2.34
CA SER A 63 12.17 4.83 1.18
C SER A 63 13.31 4.47 0.19
N GLY A 64 13.32 3.24 -0.32
CA GLY A 64 14.27 2.78 -1.32
C GLY A 64 14.04 3.39 -2.71
N THR A 65 15.09 3.36 -3.54
CA THR A 65 15.16 4.04 -4.84
C THR A 65 15.07 3.09 -6.05
N THR A 66 14.93 1.77 -5.84
CA THR A 66 14.84 0.77 -6.91
C THR A 66 13.45 0.13 -6.98
N THR A 67 13.14 -0.54 -8.08
CA THR A 67 11.80 -1.11 -8.32
C THR A 67 11.45 -2.28 -7.41
N THR A 68 12.44 -2.99 -6.83
CA THR A 68 12.20 -4.16 -5.98
C THR A 68 12.47 -3.89 -4.49
N THR A 69 13.20 -2.83 -4.15
CA THR A 69 13.49 -2.45 -2.76
C THR A 69 13.07 -1.01 -2.54
N GLY A 70 12.16 -0.79 -1.59
CA GLY A 70 11.62 0.53 -1.30
C GLY A 70 10.13 0.49 -0.96
N PRO A 71 9.45 1.64 -0.89
CA PRO A 71 8.06 1.69 -0.50
C PRO A 71 7.21 1.11 -1.63
N PHE A 72 6.05 0.57 -1.28
CA PHE A 72 5.05 0.26 -2.28
C PHE A 72 4.59 1.55 -2.96
N ARG A 73 4.65 1.56 -4.28
CA ARG A 73 4.26 2.67 -5.13
C ARG A 73 3.80 2.16 -6.47
N ASN A 74 2.99 2.96 -7.16
CA ASN A 74 2.57 2.67 -8.51
C ASN A 74 3.69 3.03 -9.50
N SER A 75 3.98 2.14 -10.45
CA SER A 75 4.98 2.38 -11.50
C SER A 75 4.41 3.11 -12.70
N ASN A 76 3.09 3.11 -12.88
CA ASN A 76 2.43 3.78 -14.00
C ASN A 76 2.06 5.22 -13.64
N GLY A 77 2.17 6.12 -14.62
CA GLY A 77 1.72 7.50 -14.50
C GLY A 77 0.20 7.59 -14.64
N ASN A 78 -0.54 7.40 -13.56
CA ASN A 78 -1.97 7.66 -13.46
C ASN A 78 -2.29 8.25 -12.08
N ASN A 79 -3.06 9.33 -12.09
CA ASN A 79 -3.38 10.18 -10.94
C ASN A 79 -4.87 10.18 -10.58
N ASN A 80 -5.62 9.24 -11.16
CA ASN A 80 -7.07 9.19 -11.05
C ASN A 80 -7.56 7.76 -11.25
N TYR A 81 -6.89 6.79 -10.63
CA TYR A 81 -7.57 5.53 -10.40
C TYR A 81 -8.75 5.82 -9.48
N GLN A 82 -9.92 5.30 -9.82
CA GLN A 82 -11.05 5.36 -8.90
C GLN A 82 -10.72 4.45 -7.71
N ASP A 83 -11.25 4.74 -6.50
CA ASP A 83 -11.04 3.90 -5.30
C ASP A 83 -11.41 2.40 -5.50
N ASN A 84 -12.18 2.08 -6.55
CA ASN A 84 -12.60 0.74 -6.96
C ASN A 84 -11.81 0.16 -8.16
N SER A 85 -10.77 0.85 -8.63
CA SER A 85 -9.91 0.40 -9.71
C SER A 85 -9.13 -0.86 -9.27
N PRO A 86 -8.95 -1.86 -10.16
CA PRO A 86 -8.09 -2.99 -9.86
C PRO A 86 -6.59 -2.64 -9.93
N ALA A 87 -6.24 -1.50 -10.54
CA ALA A 87 -4.87 -1.00 -10.61
C ALA A 87 -4.57 -0.08 -9.42
N GLY A 88 -3.32 -0.11 -8.94
CA GLY A 88 -2.90 0.65 -7.76
C GLY A 88 -3.11 -0.10 -6.44
N ASN A 89 -3.41 -1.40 -6.50
CA ASN A 89 -3.75 -2.20 -5.33
C ASN A 89 -2.65 -3.19 -4.96
N ILE A 90 -2.55 -3.51 -3.68
CA ILE A 90 -1.66 -4.55 -3.16
C ILE A 90 -2.32 -5.26 -1.97
N GLU A 91 -2.31 -6.59 -2.00
CA GLU A 91 -2.76 -7.42 -0.88
C GLU A 91 -1.56 -7.70 0.04
N ILE A 92 -1.78 -7.55 1.34
CA ILE A 92 -0.75 -7.73 2.38
C ILE A 92 -1.22 -8.80 3.36
N THR A 93 -0.35 -9.77 3.60
CA THR A 93 -0.57 -10.81 4.61
C THR A 93 0.50 -10.76 5.69
N MET A 94 0.07 -10.73 6.95
CA MET A 94 0.96 -10.75 8.11
C MET A 94 0.67 -11.98 8.98
N PRO A 95 1.61 -12.92 9.14
CA PRO A 95 1.33 -14.24 9.72
C PRO A 95 0.91 -14.21 11.19
N GLY A 96 1.35 -13.23 12.00
CA GLY A 96 1.17 -13.29 13.45
C GLY A 96 2.34 -13.97 14.18
N PRO A 97 2.33 -13.98 15.52
CA PRO A 97 1.38 -13.29 16.40
C PRO A 97 1.57 -11.76 16.36
N LEU A 98 0.47 -11.00 16.35
CA LEU A 98 0.50 -9.54 16.36
C LEU A 98 -0.46 -8.96 17.40
N THR A 99 0.00 -7.93 18.11
CA THR A 99 -0.87 -7.04 18.91
C THR A 99 -1.00 -5.66 18.24
N SER A 100 -0.15 -5.37 17.25
CA SER A 100 -0.23 -4.18 16.43
C SER A 100 0.52 -4.36 15.11
N PHE A 101 0.22 -3.50 14.16
CA PHE A 101 1.00 -3.32 12.94
C PHE A 101 0.95 -1.86 12.50
N SER A 102 1.92 -1.42 11.72
CA SER A 102 2.04 -0.01 11.37
C SER A 102 2.65 0.25 10.00
N PHE A 103 2.23 1.37 9.43
CA PHE A 103 2.66 1.86 8.12
C PHE A 103 3.07 3.32 8.19
N THR A 104 3.97 3.68 7.29
CA THR A 104 4.20 5.06 6.89
C THR A 104 3.52 5.28 5.54
N PHE A 105 2.65 6.30 5.47
CA PHE A 105 2.09 6.79 4.22
C PHE A 105 2.72 8.14 3.91
N SER A 106 3.29 8.27 2.72
CA SER A 106 3.80 9.52 2.18
C SER A 106 3.09 9.79 0.86
N CYS A 107 2.07 10.65 0.88
CA CYS A 107 1.60 11.32 -0.32
C CYS A 107 2.56 12.45 -0.68
N ALA A 108 2.60 12.86 -1.95
CA ALA A 108 3.20 14.14 -2.28
C ALA A 108 2.11 15.21 -2.36
N ASN A 109 2.40 16.39 -1.82
CA ASN A 109 1.52 17.54 -1.92
C ASN A 109 1.33 17.87 -3.40
N ILE A 110 0.12 17.62 -3.93
CA ILE A 110 -0.25 18.13 -5.24
C ILE A 110 -0.17 19.65 -5.15
N GLN A 111 0.53 20.30 -6.09
CA GLN A 111 0.62 21.76 -6.18
C GLN A 111 -0.74 22.49 -6.21
N ASN A 112 -1.86 21.76 -6.35
CA ASN A 112 -3.24 22.26 -6.40
C ASN A 112 -4.20 21.59 -5.38
N GLY A 113 -3.72 21.25 -4.17
CA GLY A 113 -4.60 21.15 -3.00
C GLY A 113 -5.51 19.92 -2.86
N GLY A 114 -5.27 18.84 -3.63
CA GLY A 114 -5.93 17.55 -3.40
C GLY A 114 -5.19 16.72 -2.37
N ASN A 115 -5.88 16.27 -1.31
CA ASN A 115 -5.38 15.21 -0.43
C ASN A 115 -5.58 13.87 -1.14
N GLN A 116 -4.51 13.09 -1.28
CA GLN A 116 -4.61 11.70 -1.74
C GLN A 116 -5.15 10.80 -0.64
N ARG A 117 -5.97 9.81 -1.02
CA ARG A 117 -6.62 8.88 -0.11
C ARG A 117 -6.17 7.46 -0.43
N VAL A 118 -5.43 6.85 0.49
CA VAL A 118 -5.17 5.40 0.44
C VAL A 118 -6.17 4.68 1.33
N ASN A 119 -6.83 3.67 0.78
CA ASN A 119 -7.80 2.86 1.53
C ASN A 119 -7.15 1.55 2.00
N PHE A 120 -7.41 1.18 3.25
CA PHE A 120 -7.10 -0.14 3.80
C PHE A 120 -8.42 -0.90 3.91
N SER A 121 -8.70 -1.78 2.96
CA SER A 121 -10.03 -2.38 2.79
C SER A 121 -10.06 -3.85 3.16
N ASN A 122 -11.13 -4.19 3.88
CA ASN A 122 -11.39 -5.42 4.62
C ASN A 122 -10.16 -5.97 5.32
N ILE A 123 -9.91 -5.50 6.54
CA ILE A 123 -8.94 -6.14 7.44
C ILE A 123 -9.62 -7.38 8.03
N SER A 124 -9.05 -8.54 7.75
CA SER A 124 -9.45 -9.84 8.29
C SER A 124 -8.30 -10.44 9.09
N PHE A 125 -8.60 -11.21 10.14
CA PHE A 125 -7.61 -11.85 11.01
C PHE A 125 -8.24 -13.01 11.79
N CYS A 126 -7.40 -13.94 12.26
CA CYS A 126 -7.76 -14.96 13.25
C CYS A 126 -7.40 -14.45 14.66
N GLY A 127 -8.32 -14.60 15.61
CA GLY A 127 -8.12 -14.21 17.01
C GLY A 127 -7.67 -15.34 17.92
#